data_AF-A0A1B6K982-F1
#
_entry.id   AF-A0A1B6K982-F1
#
_cell.length_a   1.000
_cell.length_b   1.000
_cell.length_c   1.000
_cell.angle_alpha   90.00
_cell.angle_beta   90.00
_cell.angle_gamma   90.00
#
_symmetry.space_group_name_H-M   'P 1'
#
loop_
_entity.id
_entity.type
_entity.pdbx_description
1 polymer ?
#
loop_
_entity_poly.entity_id
_entity_poly.type
_entity_poly.pdbx_seq_one_letter_code
_entity_poly.pdbx_strand_id
1 'polypeptide(L)'
;FYISAGGLRLGEADVFRADAPQYEERQELVQTKDGTTIIKYIYIDVTCHVTMDTTRAGVLSSITDSHTMRVSGTAVVARAPRQSRAKLLRVENIGLDSQLNLLFVIQQAELTFHPV
;
A
#
# COMPACT_ATOMS: atom_id res chain seq x y z
N PHE A 1 5.25 1.52 4.27
CA PHE A 1 5.11 0.89 2.94
C PHE A 1 6.12 1.51 1.99
N TYR A 2 6.74 0.76 1.08
CA TYR A 2 7.39 1.40 -0.07
C TYR A 2 6.45 1.37 -1.28
N ILE A 3 6.49 2.44 -2.07
CA ILE A 3 5.66 2.64 -3.26
C ILE A 3 6.54 2.31 -4.47
N SER A 4 6.03 1.51 -5.39
CA SER A 4 6.71 1.24 -6.66
C SER A 4 5.77 1.29 -7.87
N ALA A 5 6.34 1.62 -9.02
CA ALA A 5 5.67 1.57 -10.33
C ALA A 5 6.65 1.04 -11.37
N GLY A 6 6.23 0.06 -12.18
CA GLY A 6 7.10 -0.51 -13.22
C GLY A 6 8.44 -1.08 -12.70
N GLY A 7 8.49 -1.53 -11.44
CA GLY A 7 9.70 -2.01 -10.77
C GLY A 7 10.62 -0.92 -10.21
N LEU A 8 10.30 0.36 -10.39
CA LEU A 8 11.04 1.49 -9.81
C LEU A 8 10.43 1.89 -8.46
N ARG A 9 11.28 2.07 -7.44
CA ARG A 9 10.86 2.66 -6.16
C ARG A 9 10.59 4.16 -6.34
N LEU A 10 9.41 4.59 -5.92
CA LEU A 10 8.91 5.96 -6.06
C LEU A 10 8.94 6.73 -4.74
N GLY A 11 8.98 6.03 -3.60
CA GLY A 11 8.92 6.63 -2.28
C GLY A 11 8.42 5.66 -1.22
N GLU A 12 7.95 6.22 -0.12
CA GLU A 12 7.44 5.51 1.04
C GLU A 12 6.18 6.17 1.60
N ALA A 13 5.35 5.37 2.27
CA ALA A 13 4.14 5.81 2.93
C ALA A 13 4.02 5.18 4.31
N ASP A 14 3.77 5.99 5.32
CA ASP A 14 3.52 5.56 6.69
C ASP A 14 2.10 5.92 7.11
N VAL A 15 1.41 4.97 7.73
CA VAL A 15 0.06 5.21 8.23
C VAL A 15 0.13 6.22 9.37
N PHE A 16 -0.52 7.36 9.20
CA PHE A 16 -0.61 8.42 10.19
C PHE A 16 -1.89 8.26 11.03
N ARG A 17 -3.03 8.04 10.37
CA ARG A 17 -4.32 7.83 11.03
C ARG A 17 -5.13 6.75 10.33
N ALA A 18 -5.93 6.03 11.11
CA ALA A 18 -6.83 4.98 10.64
C ALA A 18 -8.19 5.13 11.32
N ASP A 19 -8.74 6.35 11.32
CA ASP A 19 -10.00 6.64 12.03
C ASP A 19 -11.23 6.13 11.27
N ALA A 20 -11.13 5.97 9.95
CA ALA A 20 -12.20 5.41 9.16
C ALA A 20 -12.34 3.90 9.43
N PRO A 21 -13.58 3.37 9.50
CA PRO A 21 -13.80 1.94 9.68
C PRO A 21 -13.17 1.12 8.55
N GLN A 22 -12.48 0.06 8.92
CA GLN A 22 -11.99 -0.97 8.00
C GLN A 22 -12.93 -2.16 8.07
N TYR A 23 -13.27 -2.75 6.92
CA TYR A 23 -14.22 -3.86 6.88
C TYR A 23 -13.71 -5.00 5.99
N GLU A 24 -14.04 -6.22 6.37
CA GLU A 24 -13.74 -7.41 5.57
C GLU A 24 -14.68 -7.47 4.37
N GLU A 25 -14.13 -7.47 3.16
CA GLU A 25 -14.88 -7.61 1.92
C GLU A 25 -15.14 -9.08 1.59
N ARG A 26 -14.11 -9.93 1.75
CA ARG A 26 -14.21 -11.38 1.55
C ARG A 26 -13.09 -12.15 2.26
N GLN A 27 -13.29 -13.46 2.39
CA GLN A 27 -12.31 -14.40 2.92
C GLN A 27 -12.22 -15.65 2.03
N GLU A 28 -11.00 -16.16 1.85
CA GLU A 28 -10.70 -17.40 1.15
C GLU A 28 -9.94 -18.36 2.06
N LEU A 29 -10.26 -19.65 1.96
CA LEU A 29 -9.55 -20.73 2.65
C LEU A 29 -8.75 -21.53 1.62
N VAL A 30 -7.43 -21.40 1.66
CA VAL A 30 -6.54 -22.08 0.74
C VAL A 30 -5.94 -23.29 1.44
N GLN A 31 -6.31 -24.49 1.00
CA GLN A 31 -5.73 -25.72 1.52
C GLN A 31 -4.36 -25.99 0.92
N THR A 32 -3.39 -26.23 1.78
CA THR A 32 -2.02 -26.61 1.40
C THR A 32 -1.62 -27.90 2.11
N LYS A 33 -0.50 -28.50 1.70
CA LYS A 33 0.06 -29.67 2.39
C LYS A 33 0.37 -29.40 3.86
N ASP A 34 0.61 -28.13 4.20
CA ASP A 34 0.99 -27.66 5.55
C ASP A 34 -0.22 -27.23 6.40
N GLY A 35 -1.44 -27.28 5.84
CA GLY A 35 -2.71 -26.92 6.47
C GLY A 35 -3.47 -25.81 5.72
N THR A 36 -4.51 -25.25 6.38
CA THR A 36 -5.34 -24.17 5.83
C THR A 36 -4.70 -22.80 6.01
N THR A 37 -4.43 -22.11 4.91
CA THR A 37 -4.12 -20.67 4.91
C THR A 37 -5.41 -19.88 4.80
N ILE A 38 -5.59 -18.86 5.63
CA ILE A 38 -6.73 -17.93 5.55
C ILE A 38 -6.25 -16.66 4.84
N ILE A 39 -6.89 -16.29 3.75
CA ILE A 39 -6.67 -15.02 3.05
C ILE A 39 -7.88 -14.14 3.28
N LYS A 40 -7.67 -12.91 3.73
CA LYS A 40 -8.73 -11.89 3.88
C LYS A 40 -8.44 -10.70 3.01
N TYR A 41 -9.51 -10.14 2.48
CA TYR A 41 -9.52 -8.92 1.69
C TYR A 41 -10.25 -7.89 2.53
N ILE A 42 -9.51 -6.88 2.99
CA ILE A 42 -9.99 -5.89 3.95
C ILE A 42 -9.95 -4.54 3.26
N TYR A 43 -11.11 -3.90 3.14
CA TYR A 43 -11.14 -2.51 2.71
C TYR A 43 -10.45 -1.65 3.78
N ILE A 44 -9.46 -0.89 3.35
CA ILE A 44 -8.74 0.08 4.16
C ILE A 44 -9.05 1.49 3.67
N ASP A 45 -9.17 2.40 4.62
CA ASP A 45 -9.26 3.83 4.38
C ASP A 45 -8.47 4.51 5.49
N VAL A 46 -7.26 4.96 5.14
CA VAL A 46 -6.29 5.46 6.09
C VAL A 46 -5.70 6.77 5.59
N THR A 47 -5.29 7.62 6.52
CA THR A 47 -4.45 8.77 6.22
C THR A 47 -3.00 8.37 6.39
N CYS A 48 -2.18 8.58 5.38
CA CYS A 48 -0.75 8.29 5.37
C CYS A 48 0.07 9.58 5.23
N HIS A 49 1.28 9.57 5.78
CA HIS A 49 2.34 10.47 5.35
C HIS A 49 3.09 9.80 4.20
N VAL A 50 3.12 10.44 3.04
CA VAL A 50 3.78 9.94 1.83
C VAL A 50 5.00 10.79 1.54
N THR A 51 6.16 10.16 1.46
CA THR A 51 7.44 10.78 1.10
C THR A 51 7.85 10.24 -0.26
N MET A 52 8.01 11.12 -1.25
CA MET A 52 8.39 10.74 -2.61
C MET A 52 9.90 10.88 -2.81
N ASP A 53 10.50 9.88 -3.48
CA ASP A 53 11.90 9.88 -3.88
C ASP A 53 12.04 10.73 -5.16
N THR A 54 12.01 12.05 -5.04
CA THR A 54 12.14 12.98 -6.18
C THR A 54 13.59 13.14 -6.62
N THR A 55 14.10 12.19 -7.42
CA THR A 55 15.34 12.44 -8.17
C THR A 55 15.07 13.37 -9.35
N ARG A 56 14.91 14.68 -9.10
CA ARG A 56 14.97 15.69 -10.17
C ARG A 56 16.43 15.96 -10.51
N ALA A 57 16.71 15.98 -11.81
CA ALA A 57 18.01 16.24 -12.40
C ALA A 57 18.74 17.44 -11.74
N GLY A 58 19.86 17.14 -11.09
CA GLY A 58 20.93 18.11 -10.81
C GLY A 58 20.78 19.01 -9.58
N VAL A 59 19.71 18.92 -8.79
CA VAL A 59 19.62 19.65 -7.52
C VAL A 59 19.26 18.67 -6.41
N LEU A 60 20.22 18.40 -5.52
CA LEU A 60 19.97 17.83 -4.19
C LEU A 60 19.18 18.87 -3.39
N SER A 61 17.92 19.09 -3.73
CA SER A 61 17.02 19.81 -2.83
C SER A 61 16.70 18.84 -1.70
N SER A 62 17.30 19.09 -0.55
CA SER A 62 17.12 18.39 0.72
C SER A 62 15.71 18.54 1.32
N ILE A 63 14.69 18.65 0.46
CA ILE A 63 13.30 18.82 0.84
C ILE A 63 12.61 17.53 0.43
N THR A 64 12.59 16.57 1.35
CA THR A 64 11.66 15.45 1.30
C THR A 64 10.26 16.04 1.42
N ASP A 65 9.58 16.21 0.29
CA ASP A 65 8.20 16.69 0.28
C ASP A 65 7.29 15.58 0.85
N SER A 66 7.02 15.65 2.15
CA SER A 66 6.08 14.79 2.83
C SER A 66 4.67 15.34 2.64
N HIS A 67 3.75 14.48 2.18
CA HIS A 67 2.36 14.82 1.93
C HIS A 67 1.45 13.98 2.83
N THR A 68 0.52 14.62 3.53
CA THR A 68 -0.55 13.91 4.24
C THR A 68 -1.67 13.58 3.27
N MET A 69 -2.01 12.30 3.13
CA MET A 69 -2.87 11.82 2.06
C MET A 69 -3.81 10.72 2.50
N ARG A 70 -5.04 10.72 1.97
CA ARG A 70 -5.94 9.58 2.09
C ARG A 70 -5.51 8.48 1.12
N VAL A 71 -5.34 7.28 1.65
CA VAL A 71 -5.04 6.05 0.92
C VAL A 71 -6.16 5.07 1.23
N SER A 72 -6.96 4.77 0.22
CA SER A 72 -8.02 3.77 0.32
C SER A 72 -7.78 2.63 -0.66
N GLY A 73 -8.15 1.40 -0.32
CA GLY A 73 -7.99 0.25 -1.20
C GLY A 73 -8.31 -1.06 -0.50
N THR A 74 -7.97 -2.18 -1.13
CA THR A 74 -8.18 -3.51 -0.56
C THR A 74 -6.85 -4.10 -0.08
N ALA A 75 -6.66 -4.18 1.23
CA ALA A 75 -5.53 -4.87 1.83
C ALA A 75 -5.75 -6.40 1.78
N VAL A 76 -4.82 -7.11 1.14
CA VAL A 76 -4.83 -8.57 1.07
C VAL A 76 -3.90 -9.11 2.15
N VAL A 77 -4.47 -9.71 3.20
CA VAL A 77 -3.71 -10.28 4.31
C VAL A 77 -3.84 -11.80 4.32
N ALA A 78 -2.77 -12.50 4.70
CA ALA A 78 -2.78 -13.94 4.82
C ALA A 78 -2.25 -14.41 6.17
N ARG A 79 -2.93 -15.41 6.75
CA ARG A 79 -2.46 -16.14 7.93
C ARG A 79 -2.24 -17.60 7.56
N ALA A 80 -0.97 -17.99 7.50
CA ALA A 80 -0.58 -19.36 7.22
C ALA A 80 -0.90 -20.29 8.42
N PRO A 81 -0.94 -21.62 8.21
CA PRO A 81 -1.11 -22.58 9.29
C PRO A 81 -0.08 -22.35 10.39
N ARG A 82 -0.51 -22.45 11.66
CA ARG A 82 0.35 -22.29 12.85
C ARG A 82 0.95 -20.89 13.03
N GLN A 83 0.58 -19.91 12.22
CA GLN A 83 0.93 -18.51 12.47
C GLN A 83 -0.13 -17.82 13.33
N SER A 84 0.31 -17.14 14.39
CA SER A 84 -0.57 -16.38 15.28
C SER A 84 -0.99 -15.02 14.70
N ARG A 85 -0.21 -14.49 13.75
CA ARG A 85 -0.43 -13.19 13.11
C ARG A 85 -0.58 -13.34 11.60
N ALA A 86 -1.52 -12.58 11.03
CA ALA A 86 -1.61 -12.40 9.59
C ALA A 86 -0.50 -11.46 9.11
N LYS A 87 -0.05 -11.68 7.87
CA LYS A 87 0.88 -10.80 7.16
C LYS A 87 0.15 -10.08 6.04
N LEU A 88 0.44 -8.81 5.85
CA LEU A 88 0.01 -8.09 4.66
C LEU A 88 0.81 -8.62 3.46
N LEU A 89 0.11 -8.99 2.39
CA LEU A 89 0.73 -9.45 1.15
C LEU A 89 0.89 -8.31 0.16
N ARG A 90 -0.19 -7.55 -0.04
CA ARG A 90 -0.27 -6.40 -0.96
C ARG A 90 -1.49 -5.55 -0.65
N VAL A 91 -1.56 -4.38 -1.26
CA VAL A 91 -2.75 -3.53 -1.30
C VAL A 91 -3.15 -3.36 -2.77
N GLU A 92 -4.43 -3.61 -3.09
CA GLU A 92 -5.02 -3.51 -4.43
C GLU A 92 -5.99 -2.33 -4.51
N ASN A 93 -6.38 -1.94 -5.74
CA ASN A 93 -7.42 -0.93 -6.02
C ASN A 93 -7.21 0.39 -5.27
N ILE A 94 -5.97 0.88 -5.27
CA ILE A 94 -5.59 2.02 -4.46
C ILE A 94 -6.16 3.31 -5.04
N GLY A 95 -7.11 3.90 -4.31
CA GLY A 95 -7.54 5.27 -4.48
C GLY A 95 -6.57 6.21 -3.79
N LEU A 96 -5.92 7.08 -4.56
CA LEU A 96 -5.08 8.17 -4.08
C LEU A 96 -5.81 9.50 -4.26
N ASP A 97 -5.49 10.46 -3.39
CA ASP A 97 -5.92 11.83 -3.60
C ASP A 97 -5.41 12.37 -4.95
N SER A 98 -6.20 13.25 -5.55
CA SER A 98 -6.01 13.91 -6.85
C SER A 98 -4.60 14.44 -7.12
N GLN A 99 -3.89 14.88 -6.06
CA GLN A 99 -2.53 15.41 -6.16
C GLN A 99 -1.47 14.35 -6.50
N LEU A 100 -1.60 13.11 -6.00
CA LEU A 100 -0.68 12.02 -6.37
C LEU A 100 -1.07 11.42 -7.73
N ASN A 101 -2.36 11.39 -8.07
CA ASN A 101 -2.80 10.96 -9.40
C ASN A 101 -2.11 11.78 -10.51
N LEU A 102 -1.92 13.09 -10.34
CA LEU A 102 -1.16 13.92 -11.29
C LEU A 102 0.31 13.49 -11.44
N LEU A 103 0.95 13.03 -10.36
CA LEU A 103 2.34 12.55 -10.39
C LEU A 103 2.46 11.19 -11.11
N PHE A 104 1.43 10.36 -11.09
CA PHE A 104 1.46 8.99 -11.64
C PHE A 104 0.76 8.81 -12.98
N VAL A 105 -0.19 9.68 -13.34
CA VAL A 105 -0.78 9.74 -14.69
C VAL A 105 0.31 9.94 -15.75
N ILE A 106 1.41 10.60 -15.39
CA ILE A 106 2.57 10.80 -16.27
C ILE A 106 3.32 9.48 -16.56
N GLN A 107 3.24 8.48 -15.69
CA GLN A 107 4.05 7.25 -15.79
C GLN A 107 3.28 6.02 -16.33
N GLN A 108 1.97 6.10 -16.55
CA GLN A 108 1.12 5.00 -17.10
C GLN A 108 1.36 3.62 -16.47
N ALA A 109 1.78 3.55 -15.20
CA ALA A 109 2.15 2.32 -14.53
C ALA A 109 1.26 2.06 -13.31
N GLU A 110 0.90 0.80 -13.08
CA GLU A 110 0.15 0.36 -11.91
C GLU A 110 1.01 0.51 -10.64
N LEU A 111 0.45 1.16 -9.62
CA LEU A 111 1.14 1.39 -8.36
C LEU A 111 0.99 0.16 -7.46
N THR A 112 2.12 -0.34 -6.97
CA THR A 112 2.15 -1.42 -5.98
C THR A 112 2.72 -0.92 -4.67
N PHE A 113 1.96 -1.10 -3.59
CA PHE A 113 2.38 -0.77 -2.23
C PHE A 113 2.80 -2.04 -1.52
N HIS A 114 4.06 -2.06 -1.12
CA HIS A 114 4.67 -3.21 -0.48
C HIS A 114 4.85 -2.95 1.02
N PRO A 115 4.45 -3.90 1.87
CA PRO A 115 4.75 -3.81 3.30
C PRO A 115 6.27 -3.83 3.50
N VAL A 116 6.74 -3.10 4.52
CA VAL A 116 8.15 -3.10 4.96
C VAL A 116 8.37 -4.26 5.94
#